data_AF-A0A0R3UN68-F1
#
_entry.id   AF-A0A0R3UN68-F1
#
_cell.length_a   1.000
_cell.length_b   1.000
_cell.length_c   1.000
_cell.angle_alpha   90.00
_cell.angle_beta   90.00
_cell.angle_gamma   90.00
#
_symmetry.space_group_name_H-M   'P 1'
#
loop_
_entity.id
_entity.type
_entity.pdbx_description
1 polymer ?
#
loop_
_entity_poly.entity_id
_entity_poly.type
_entity_poly.pdbx_seq_one_letter_code
_entity_poly.pdbx_strand_id
1 'polypeptide(L)'
;MDEVESKAASLPQWCDTQGISNDLLSTLLPGPVTVLLPRLPEDPLCPLLNPGVAEIGIRVPDSPLVCRLSAALATVLREEGLITIDDLYFHPSMKDKGYASVTAIPLVLTSANPSGYQSTLSPDEFSCLWPELDLVLDGGRIGGEAGDDQLHRAASTVVDLSPTVRQSDTSAQSTRPYRILREGSALVQTEEILHQFGFSKSCPS
;
A
#
# COMPACT_ATOMS: atom_id res chain seq x y z
N MET A 1 4.62 6.23 -27.44
CA MET A 1 3.58 5.44 -26.76
C MET A 1 4.20 5.13 -25.43
N ASP A 2 3.92 5.95 -24.41
CA ASP A 2 4.55 5.79 -23.11
C ASP A 2 3.99 4.52 -22.48
N GLU A 3 4.88 3.58 -22.20
CA GLU A 3 4.56 2.34 -21.51
C GLU A 3 3.95 2.72 -20.16
N VAL A 4 2.67 2.39 -19.94
CA VAL A 4 2.00 2.67 -18.67
C VAL A 4 2.60 1.73 -17.64
N GLU A 5 3.66 2.20 -16.97
CA GLU A 5 4.40 1.44 -15.97
C GLU A 5 3.47 1.09 -14.80
N SER A 6 3.63 -0.13 -14.28
CA SER A 6 2.84 -0.60 -13.14
C SER A 6 3.09 0.28 -11.92
N LYS A 7 2.01 0.87 -11.38
CA LYS A 7 2.03 1.64 -10.14
C LYS A 7 2.43 0.81 -8.91
N ALA A 8 2.48 -0.52 -9.02
CA ALA A 8 2.92 -1.44 -7.98
C ALA A 8 4.38 -1.90 -8.12
N ALA A 9 5.12 -1.38 -9.10
CA ALA A 9 6.51 -1.77 -9.37
C ALA A 9 7.48 -1.52 -8.20
N SER A 10 7.10 -0.67 -7.24
CA SER A 10 7.90 -0.37 -6.05
C SER A 10 7.80 -1.41 -4.94
N LEU A 11 6.80 -2.29 -4.95
CA LEU A 11 6.58 -3.26 -3.86
C LEU A 11 7.80 -4.12 -3.51
N PRO A 12 8.57 -4.67 -4.48
CA PRO A 12 9.74 -5.49 -4.19
C PRO A 12 10.86 -4.77 -3.42
N GLN A 13 10.87 -3.43 -3.38
CA GLN A 13 11.83 -2.68 -2.56
C GLN A 13 11.48 -2.66 -1.08
N TRP A 14 10.20 -2.87 -0.73
CA TRP A 14 9.69 -2.66 0.63
C TRP A 14 9.21 -3.95 1.30
N CYS A 15 9.02 -5.03 0.54
CA CYS A 15 8.54 -6.30 1.04
C CYS A 15 8.96 -7.46 0.14
N ASP A 16 8.94 -8.67 0.69
CA ASP A 16 9.21 -9.89 -0.06
C ASP A 16 7.99 -10.26 -0.93
N THR A 17 8.18 -10.16 -2.24
CA THR A 17 7.17 -10.53 -3.25
C THR A 17 7.50 -11.87 -3.92
N GLN A 18 8.42 -12.69 -3.38
CA GLN A 18 8.83 -13.94 -4.01
C GLN A 18 7.62 -14.85 -4.27
N GLY A 19 7.55 -15.37 -5.50
CA GLY A 19 6.44 -16.22 -5.92
C GLY A 19 5.12 -15.48 -6.13
N ILE A 20 5.08 -14.15 -6.11
CA ILE A 20 3.94 -13.31 -6.50
C ILE A 20 4.27 -12.62 -7.83
N SER A 21 3.39 -12.71 -8.83
CA SER A 21 3.65 -12.11 -10.14
C SER A 21 3.38 -10.60 -10.13
N ASN A 22 4.18 -9.84 -10.88
CA ASN A 22 3.95 -8.41 -11.09
C ASN A 22 2.58 -8.12 -11.69
N ASP A 23 2.10 -8.98 -12.61
CA ASP A 23 0.76 -8.85 -13.20
C ASP A 23 -0.35 -8.92 -12.16
N LEU A 24 -0.24 -9.82 -11.16
CA LEU A 24 -1.21 -9.88 -10.07
C LEU A 24 -1.18 -8.60 -9.24
N LEU A 25 0.00 -8.15 -8.82
CA LEU A 25 0.14 -6.93 -8.03
C LEU A 25 -0.40 -5.71 -8.77
N SER A 26 -0.14 -5.62 -10.07
CA SER A 26 -0.62 -4.55 -10.95
C SER A 26 -2.13 -4.61 -11.23
N THR A 27 -2.74 -5.79 -11.04
CA THR A 27 -4.20 -5.96 -11.18
C THR A 27 -4.92 -5.63 -9.88
N LEU A 28 -4.29 -5.90 -8.73
CA LEU A 28 -4.81 -5.54 -7.39
C LEU A 28 -4.59 -4.07 -7.05
N LEU A 29 -3.55 -3.44 -7.59
CA LEU A 29 -3.08 -2.11 -7.22
C LEU A 29 -2.85 -1.24 -8.48
N PRO A 30 -3.14 0.07 -8.42
CA PRO A 30 -3.54 0.85 -7.26
C PRO A 30 -5.02 0.64 -6.90
N GLY A 31 -5.41 0.98 -5.68
CA GLY A 31 -6.82 0.92 -5.30
C GLY A 31 -7.08 0.79 -3.80
N PRO A 32 -8.31 0.44 -3.41
CA PRO A 32 -8.70 0.19 -2.02
C PRO A 32 -8.35 -1.24 -1.55
N VAL A 33 -7.16 -1.72 -1.92
CA VAL A 33 -6.60 -3.00 -1.47
C VAL A 33 -5.31 -2.73 -0.71
N THR A 34 -5.13 -3.43 0.41
CA THR A 34 -3.89 -3.50 1.17
C THR A 34 -3.39 -4.93 1.11
N VAL A 35 -2.20 -5.13 0.55
CA VAL A 35 -1.54 -6.44 0.50
C VAL A 35 -0.63 -6.60 1.71
N LEU A 36 -0.78 -7.70 2.43
CA LEU A 36 0.10 -8.09 3.52
C LEU A 36 1.09 -9.14 2.98
N LEU A 37 2.39 -8.82 3.07
CA LEU A 37 3.50 -9.62 2.58
C LEU A 37 4.61 -9.68 3.64
N PRO A 38 5.51 -10.68 3.62
CA PRO A 38 6.64 -10.70 4.54
C PRO A 38 7.54 -9.48 4.35
N ARG A 39 8.19 -9.04 5.42
CA ARG A 39 9.29 -8.08 5.36
C ARG A 39 10.49 -8.70 4.66
N LEU A 40 11.34 -7.85 4.09
CA LEU A 40 12.63 -8.28 3.57
C LEU A 40 13.57 -8.70 4.73
N PRO A 41 14.51 -9.64 4.50
CA PRO A 41 15.52 -9.98 5.50
C PRO A 41 16.37 -8.78 5.93
N GLU A 42 16.71 -7.92 4.96
CA GLU A 42 17.30 -6.59 5.17
C GLU A 42 16.18 -5.56 4.96
N ASP A 43 15.32 -5.40 5.96
CA ASP A 43 14.17 -4.49 5.89
C ASP A 43 14.65 -3.01 5.92
N PRO A 44 14.44 -2.23 4.84
CA PRO A 44 14.83 -0.83 4.81
C PRO A 44 13.88 0.08 5.61
N LEU A 45 12.72 -0.44 6.05
CA LEU A 45 11.75 0.34 6.81
C LEU A 45 12.17 0.48 8.28
N CYS A 46 11.68 1.53 8.92
CA CYS A 46 11.93 1.79 10.34
C CYS A 46 11.60 0.55 11.20
N PRO A 47 12.52 0.02 12.02
CA PRO A 47 12.27 -1.16 12.87
C PRO A 47 11.16 -0.96 13.91
N LEU A 48 10.80 0.29 14.20
CA LEU A 48 9.69 0.63 15.11
C LEU A 48 8.32 0.60 14.42
N LEU A 49 8.28 0.47 13.09
CA LEU A 49 7.04 0.25 12.37
C LEU A 49 6.54 -1.16 12.67
N ASN A 50 5.57 -1.30 13.57
CA ASN A 50 5.01 -2.59 14.04
C ASN A 50 6.10 -3.57 14.55
N PRO A 51 6.72 -3.29 15.71
CA PRO A 51 7.84 -4.09 16.23
C PRO A 51 7.45 -5.55 16.43
N GLY A 52 8.30 -6.47 15.95
CA GLY A 52 8.11 -7.91 16.11
C GLY A 52 7.08 -8.56 15.17
N VAL A 53 6.49 -7.80 14.25
CA VAL A 53 5.59 -8.32 13.21
C VAL A 53 6.39 -8.65 11.95
N ALA A 54 6.32 -9.90 11.50
CA ALA A 54 7.11 -10.39 10.36
C ALA A 54 6.57 -9.91 9.00
N GLU A 55 5.32 -9.47 8.96
CA GLU A 55 4.65 -8.96 7.77
C GLU A 55 4.55 -7.43 7.76
N ILE A 56 4.40 -6.87 6.55
CA ILE A 56 4.12 -5.47 6.29
C ILE A 56 2.93 -5.33 5.36
N GLY A 57 2.01 -4.43 5.72
CA GLY A 57 0.83 -4.12 4.93
C GLY A 57 1.12 -2.93 4.02
N ILE A 58 1.08 -3.13 2.71
CA ILE A 58 1.35 -2.09 1.71
C ILE A 58 0.10 -1.81 0.89
N ARG A 59 -0.15 -0.52 0.63
CA ARG A 59 -1.18 -0.05 -0.27
C ARG A 59 -0.57 0.94 -1.24
N VAL A 60 -0.90 0.80 -2.52
CA VAL A 60 -0.68 1.85 -3.52
C VAL A 60 -2.01 2.59 -3.72
N PRO A 61 -2.15 3.81 -3.19
CA PRO A 61 -3.41 4.54 -3.28
C PRO A 61 -3.63 5.04 -4.72
N ASP A 62 -4.87 4.95 -5.21
CA ASP A 62 -5.27 5.66 -6.43
C ASP A 62 -5.72 7.08 -6.08
N SER A 63 -4.81 7.87 -5.50
CA SER A 63 -5.07 9.24 -5.09
C SER A 63 -3.93 10.16 -5.56
N PRO A 64 -4.19 11.06 -6.54
CA PRO A 64 -3.18 12.00 -7.01
C PRO A 64 -2.62 12.88 -5.89
N LEU A 65 -3.44 13.22 -4.88
CA LEU A 65 -3.00 14.02 -3.73
C LEU A 65 -1.95 13.27 -2.90
N VAL A 66 -2.25 12.02 -2.51
CA VAL A 66 -1.34 11.20 -1.70
C VAL A 66 -0.04 10.90 -2.44
N CYS A 67 -0.13 10.56 -3.73
CA CYS A 67 1.06 10.31 -4.54
C CYS A 67 1.94 11.57 -4.68
N ARG A 68 1.35 12.75 -4.90
CA ARG A 68 2.12 14.01 -4.95
C ARG A 68 2.72 14.39 -3.60
N LEU A 69 2.01 14.15 -2.50
CA LEU A 69 2.54 14.40 -1.16
C LEU A 69 3.79 13.55 -0.90
N SER A 70 3.72 12.25 -1.20
CA SER A 70 4.86 11.34 -1.08
C SER A 70 6.05 11.80 -1.94
N ALA A 71 5.82 12.18 -3.20
CA ALA A 71 6.87 12.69 -4.08
C ALA A 71 7.47 14.03 -3.58
N ALA A 72 6.64 14.96 -3.11
CA ALA A 72 7.10 16.24 -2.59
C ALA A 72 7.94 16.08 -1.32
N LEU A 73 7.51 15.23 -0.39
CA LEU A 73 8.28 14.91 0.81
C LEU A 73 9.63 14.29 0.47
N ALA A 74 9.67 13.39 -0.51
CA ALA A 74 10.90 12.77 -0.96
C ALA A 74 11.90 13.78 -1.52
N THR A 75 11.44 14.80 -2.24
CA THR A 75 12.29 15.91 -2.71
C THR A 75 12.82 16.74 -1.54
N VAL A 76 11.94 17.21 -0.65
CA VAL A 76 12.32 18.10 0.46
C VAL A 76 13.27 17.42 1.44
N LEU A 77 12.94 16.20 1.88
CA LEU A 77 13.78 15.47 2.85
C LEU A 77 15.17 15.16 2.30
N ARG A 78 15.29 14.95 0.98
CA ARG A 78 16.58 14.76 0.33
C ARG A 78 17.39 16.05 0.28
N GLU A 79 16.77 17.19 -0.03
CA GLU A 79 17.42 18.50 -0.04
C GLU A 79 17.93 18.90 1.35
N GLU A 80 17.19 18.55 2.40
CA GLU A 80 17.57 18.76 3.80
C GLU A 80 18.57 17.70 4.34
N GLY A 81 18.93 16.69 3.54
CA GLY A 81 19.87 15.63 3.94
C GLY A 81 19.35 14.71 5.04
N LEU A 82 18.02 14.64 5.23
CA LEU A 82 17.37 13.81 6.24
C LEU A 82 17.15 12.36 5.78
N ILE A 83 17.17 12.13 4.47
CA ILE A 83 17.12 10.80 3.85
C ILE A 83 18.23 10.66 2.82
N THR A 84 18.64 9.43 2.59
CA THR A 84 19.68 9.05 1.62
C THR A 84 19.06 8.48 0.35
N ILE A 85 19.91 8.10 -0.60
CA ILE A 85 19.48 7.41 -1.81
C ILE A 85 18.83 6.06 -1.48
N ASP A 86 19.27 5.36 -0.44
CA ASP A 86 18.76 4.02 -0.12
C ASP A 86 17.32 4.07 0.43
N ASP A 87 16.88 5.23 0.92
CA ASP A 87 15.53 5.48 1.42
C ASP A 87 14.51 5.80 0.31
N LEU A 88 14.95 5.86 -0.95
CA LEU A 88 14.15 6.32 -2.09
C LEU A 88 13.84 5.18 -3.06
N TYR A 89 12.62 5.20 -3.61
CA TYR A 89 12.34 4.42 -4.83
C TYR A 89 12.95 5.10 -6.06
N PHE A 90 13.59 4.31 -6.93
CA PHE A 90 14.10 4.76 -8.23
C PHE A 90 13.41 4.00 -9.35
N HIS A 91 12.71 4.72 -10.21
CA HIS A 91 12.19 4.16 -11.46
C HIS A 91 13.36 3.64 -12.33
N PRO A 92 13.33 2.38 -12.80
CA PRO A 92 14.38 1.80 -13.64
C PRO A 92 14.67 2.56 -14.94
N SER A 93 13.68 3.25 -15.51
CA SER A 93 13.84 4.05 -16.76
C SER A 93 14.65 5.34 -16.56
N MET A 94 14.89 5.74 -15.30
CA MET A 94 15.59 6.97 -14.94
C MET A 94 17.07 6.77 -14.60
N LYS A 95 17.60 5.53 -14.66
CA LYS A 95 19.04 5.27 -14.46
C LYS A 95 19.92 5.91 -15.55
N ASP A 96 19.42 6.05 -16.78
CA ASP A 96 20.19 6.57 -17.92
C ASP A 96 19.97 8.07 -18.21
N LYS A 97 19.01 8.72 -17.54
CA LYS A 97 18.73 10.16 -17.69
C LYS A 97 19.29 10.91 -16.49
N GLY A 98 20.56 11.33 -16.61
CA GLY A 98 21.25 12.10 -15.58
C GLY A 98 20.36 13.20 -14.95
N TYR A 99 20.45 13.30 -13.62
CA TYR A 99 19.51 13.92 -12.69
C TYR A 99 18.28 13.05 -12.35
N ALA A 100 18.50 12.14 -11.39
CA ALA A 100 17.47 11.33 -10.76
C ALA A 100 16.38 12.22 -10.14
N SER A 101 15.25 12.36 -10.83
CA SER A 101 14.00 12.85 -10.26
C SER A 101 13.55 11.82 -9.23
N VAL A 102 13.54 12.23 -7.96
CA VAL A 102 13.02 11.43 -6.85
C VAL A 102 11.59 11.00 -7.18
N THR A 103 11.24 9.71 -6.97
CA THR A 103 9.90 9.23 -7.36
C THR A 103 8.88 9.27 -6.22
N ALA A 104 9.23 8.80 -5.01
CA ALA A 104 8.35 8.80 -3.83
C ALA A 104 9.09 8.24 -2.59
N ILE A 105 8.55 8.52 -1.40
CA ILE A 105 8.87 7.78 -0.15
C ILE A 105 7.64 7.01 0.36
N PRO A 106 7.81 5.87 1.06
CA PRO A 106 6.70 5.23 1.74
C PRO A 106 6.13 6.16 2.82
N LEU A 107 4.79 6.25 2.88
CA LEU A 107 4.08 6.98 3.92
C LEU A 107 3.37 5.98 4.83
N VAL A 108 3.66 6.05 6.13
CA VAL A 108 2.92 5.27 7.14
C VAL A 108 1.62 6.02 7.43
N LEU A 109 0.49 5.40 7.10
CA LEU A 109 -0.83 6.01 7.22
C LEU A 109 -1.76 5.09 8.01
N THR A 110 -2.36 5.63 9.07
CA THR A 110 -3.57 5.09 9.69
C THR A 110 -4.80 5.80 9.14
N SER A 111 -5.99 5.32 9.46
CA SER A 111 -7.19 6.13 9.21
C SER A 111 -7.16 7.39 10.08
N ALA A 112 -7.57 8.53 9.50
CA ALA A 112 -7.53 9.84 10.15
C ALA A 112 -8.74 10.02 11.09
N ASN A 113 -8.83 9.18 12.13
CA ASN A 113 -9.90 9.23 13.12
C ASN A 113 -9.40 8.74 14.47
N PRO A 114 -10.05 9.13 15.59
CA PRO A 114 -9.77 8.54 16.89
C PRO A 114 -9.93 7.01 16.83
N SER A 115 -9.07 6.27 17.53
CA SER A 115 -9.08 4.81 17.48
C SER A 115 -10.43 4.24 17.91
N GLY A 116 -10.96 3.30 17.12
CA GLY A 116 -12.27 2.68 17.36
C GLY A 116 -13.48 3.45 16.82
N TYR A 117 -13.26 4.64 16.24
CA TYR A 117 -14.32 5.42 15.59
C TYR A 117 -14.42 5.13 14.09
N GLN A 118 -15.49 5.63 13.48
CA GLN A 118 -15.78 5.49 12.07
C GLN A 118 -14.75 6.25 11.20
N SER A 119 -14.38 5.68 10.06
CA SER A 119 -13.51 6.32 9.07
C SER A 119 -14.11 7.64 8.60
N THR A 120 -13.27 8.66 8.46
CA THR A 120 -13.69 9.99 8.00
C THR A 120 -13.74 10.11 6.48
N LEU A 121 -14.72 10.86 5.98
CA LEU A 121 -14.84 11.19 4.55
C LEU A 121 -14.46 12.64 4.23
N SER A 122 -14.48 13.54 5.21
CA SER A 122 -14.03 14.92 5.05
C SER A 122 -13.20 15.38 6.25
N PRO A 123 -12.34 16.40 6.11
CA PRO A 123 -11.47 16.86 7.19
C PRO A 123 -12.19 17.25 8.47
N ASP A 124 -13.38 17.85 8.37
CA ASP A 124 -14.16 18.31 9.51
C ASP A 124 -14.58 17.17 10.45
N GLU A 125 -14.70 15.94 9.93
CA GLU A 125 -15.12 14.77 10.71
C GLU A 125 -14.08 14.33 11.75
N PHE A 126 -12.81 14.77 11.61
CA PHE A 126 -11.76 14.57 12.62
C PHE A 126 -11.25 15.88 13.21
N SER A 127 -12.03 16.96 13.15
CA SER A 127 -11.66 18.28 13.68
C SER A 127 -11.27 18.28 15.16
N CYS A 128 -11.74 17.32 15.94
CA CYS A 128 -11.31 17.11 17.33
C CYS A 128 -9.81 16.80 17.48
N LEU A 129 -9.15 16.25 16.45
CA LEU A 129 -7.72 15.95 16.45
C LEU A 129 -6.87 17.14 15.99
N TRP A 130 -7.45 18.15 15.33
CA TRP A 130 -6.68 19.26 14.74
C TRP A 130 -5.73 19.98 15.71
N PRO A 131 -6.05 20.18 17.01
CA PRO A 131 -5.11 20.78 17.95
C PRO A 131 -3.82 19.97 18.19
N GLU A 132 -3.81 18.68 17.82
CA GLU A 132 -2.69 17.75 18.00
C GLU A 132 -1.91 17.50 16.69
N LEU A 133 -2.31 18.12 15.58
CA LEU A 133 -1.74 17.90 14.25
C LEU A 133 -0.95 19.12 13.78
N ASP A 134 0.22 18.90 13.19
CA ASP A 134 1.03 19.97 12.59
C ASP A 134 0.40 20.54 11.31
N LEU A 135 -0.35 19.71 10.57
CA LEU A 135 -0.93 20.07 9.28
C LEU A 135 -2.17 19.24 8.95
N VAL A 136 -3.22 19.91 8.47
CA VAL A 136 -4.40 19.28 7.85
C VAL A 136 -4.43 19.63 6.37
N LEU A 137 -4.42 18.60 5.51
CA LEU A 137 -4.52 18.76 4.07
C LEU A 137 -5.94 18.45 3.62
N ASP A 138 -6.68 19.49 3.22
CA ASP A 138 -8.03 19.34 2.67
C ASP A 138 -7.98 19.04 1.17
N GLY A 139 -8.28 17.78 0.82
CA GLY A 139 -8.43 17.31 -0.55
C GLY A 139 -9.88 17.22 -1.03
N GLY A 140 -10.84 17.74 -0.26
CA GLY A 140 -12.26 17.54 -0.47
C GLY A 140 -12.78 16.21 0.09
N ARG A 141 -14.09 15.98 -0.10
CA ARG A 141 -14.80 14.81 0.41
C ARG A 141 -14.50 13.54 -0.39
N ILE A 142 -14.12 12.47 0.30
CA ILE A 142 -13.97 11.12 -0.28
C ILE A 142 -15.33 10.62 -0.74
N GLY A 143 -15.43 10.22 -2.01
CA GLY A 143 -16.69 9.79 -2.64
C GLY A 143 -17.51 10.92 -3.28
N GLY A 144 -17.10 12.18 -3.12
CA GLY A 144 -17.83 13.35 -3.60
C GLY A 144 -19.13 13.60 -2.83
N GLU A 145 -19.92 14.59 -3.28
CA GLU A 145 -21.16 14.99 -2.56
C GLU A 145 -22.35 14.05 -2.79
N ALA A 146 -22.30 13.21 -3.83
CA ALA A 146 -23.39 12.31 -4.21
C ALA A 146 -23.06 10.82 -3.98
N GLY A 147 -21.94 10.52 -3.32
CA GLY A 147 -21.47 9.15 -3.09
C GLY A 147 -22.22 8.41 -1.98
N ASP A 148 -22.21 7.08 -2.04
CA ASP A 148 -22.67 6.24 -0.93
C ASP A 148 -21.64 6.28 0.20
N ASP A 149 -21.94 7.07 1.23
CA ASP A 149 -21.14 7.21 2.44
C ASP A 149 -20.74 5.86 3.05
N GLN A 150 -21.64 4.88 3.04
CA GLN A 150 -21.37 3.59 3.66
C GLN A 150 -20.33 2.81 2.86
N LEU A 151 -20.41 2.87 1.53
CA LEU A 151 -19.42 2.27 0.63
C LEU A 151 -18.06 2.93 0.77
N HIS A 152 -17.99 4.26 0.82
CA HIS A 152 -16.72 4.98 0.91
C HIS A 152 -16.06 4.87 2.29
N ARG A 153 -16.86 4.64 3.34
CA ARG A 153 -16.35 4.36 4.69
C ARG A 153 -15.95 2.90 4.88
N ALA A 154 -16.39 1.99 4.00
CA ALA A 154 -15.86 0.65 3.97
C ALA A 154 -14.36 0.75 3.65
N ALA A 155 -13.55 0.45 4.67
CA ALA A 155 -12.11 0.56 4.61
C ALA A 155 -11.53 -0.33 3.49
N SER A 156 -10.24 -0.19 3.20
CA SER A 156 -9.61 -1.07 2.20
C SER A 156 -9.74 -2.53 2.59
N THR A 157 -9.93 -3.39 1.58
CA THR A 157 -9.80 -4.83 1.77
C THR A 157 -8.36 -5.15 2.13
N VAL A 158 -8.14 -5.94 3.18
CA VAL A 158 -6.80 -6.39 3.58
C VAL A 158 -6.68 -7.86 3.23
N VAL A 159 -5.80 -8.15 2.27
CA VAL A 159 -5.48 -9.52 1.84
C VAL A 159 -4.07 -9.88 2.29
N ASP A 160 -3.93 -11.06 2.89
CA ASP A 160 -2.65 -11.64 3.27
C ASP A 160 -2.20 -12.68 2.24
N LEU A 161 -1.09 -12.38 1.58
CA LEU A 161 -0.43 -13.19 0.56
C LEU A 161 0.84 -13.86 1.11
N SER A 162 1.22 -13.57 2.35
CA SER A 162 2.42 -14.15 2.98
C SER A 162 2.44 -15.67 3.02
N PRO A 163 1.31 -16.42 3.11
CA PRO A 163 1.34 -17.87 3.04
C PRO A 163 1.88 -18.39 1.71
N THR A 164 1.59 -17.72 0.59
CA THR A 164 2.11 -18.12 -0.72
C THR A 164 3.61 -17.84 -0.83
N VAL A 165 4.08 -16.70 -0.34
CA VAL A 165 5.51 -16.33 -0.36
C VAL A 165 6.33 -17.36 0.42
N ARG A 166 5.91 -17.67 1.66
CA ARG A 166 6.58 -18.64 2.55
C ARG A 166 6.56 -20.08 2.01
N GLN A 167 5.60 -20.43 1.16
CA GLN A 167 5.52 -21.77 0.56
C GLN A 167 6.42 -21.97 -0.65
N SER A 168 6.92 -20.90 -1.25
CA SER A 168 7.77 -20.98 -2.45
C SER A 168 9.10 -21.75 -2.23
N ASP A 169 9.49 -22.01 -0.97
CA ASP A 169 10.62 -22.86 -0.59
C ASP A 169 10.31 -24.36 -0.55
N THR A 170 9.05 -24.78 -0.72
CA THR A 170 8.62 -26.19 -0.62
C THR A 170 7.97 -26.68 -1.92
N SER A 171 8.68 -27.54 -2.66
CA SER A 171 8.31 -28.06 -3.99
C SER A 171 7.08 -29.00 -4.04
N ALA A 172 6.23 -29.02 -3.00
CA ALA A 172 5.23 -30.07 -2.80
C ALA A 172 3.75 -29.60 -2.83
N GLN A 173 3.45 -28.30 -2.94
CA GLN A 173 2.06 -27.81 -2.86
C GLN A 173 1.64 -27.07 -4.14
N SER A 174 0.62 -27.59 -4.83
CA SER A 174 0.08 -27.02 -6.09
C SER A 174 -0.81 -25.78 -5.91
N THR A 175 -1.11 -25.39 -4.67
CA THR A 175 -2.08 -24.32 -4.37
C THR A 175 -1.38 -23.08 -3.83
N ARG A 176 -1.82 -21.89 -4.23
CA ARG A 176 -1.30 -20.60 -3.74
C ARG A 176 -2.28 -19.99 -2.73
N PRO A 177 -2.10 -20.23 -1.42
CA PRO A 177 -3.06 -19.80 -0.41
C PRO A 177 -3.01 -18.29 -0.13
N TYR A 178 -4.17 -17.71 0.13
CA TYR A 178 -4.31 -16.36 0.70
C TYR A 178 -5.30 -16.32 1.87
N ARG A 179 -5.34 -15.22 2.60
CA ARG A 179 -6.35 -14.92 3.63
C ARG A 179 -6.94 -13.54 3.42
N ILE A 180 -8.21 -13.37 3.76
CA ILE A 180 -8.81 -12.05 3.93
C ILE A 180 -8.74 -11.73 5.42
N LEU A 181 -7.94 -10.74 5.79
CA LEU A 181 -7.80 -10.30 7.19
C LEU A 181 -8.82 -9.23 7.56
N ARG A 182 -9.25 -8.45 6.56
CA ARG A 182 -10.33 -7.48 6.72
C ARG A 182 -11.14 -7.40 5.44
N GLU A 183 -12.44 -7.62 5.58
CA GLU A 183 -13.40 -7.35 4.52
C GLU A 183 -13.54 -5.83 4.34
N GLY A 184 -13.44 -5.38 3.09
CA GLY A 184 -13.48 -3.97 2.73
C GLY A 184 -14.20 -3.74 1.42
N SER A 185 -14.17 -2.50 0.93
CA SER A 185 -14.92 -2.08 -0.27
C SER A 185 -14.54 -2.82 -1.55
N ALA A 186 -13.37 -3.47 -1.61
CA ALA A 186 -12.92 -4.23 -2.78
C ALA A 186 -12.90 -5.75 -2.55
N LEU A 187 -13.63 -6.29 -1.56
CA LEU A 187 -13.58 -7.71 -1.22
C LEU A 187 -13.84 -8.62 -2.42
N VAL A 188 -15.02 -8.46 -3.05
CA VAL A 188 -15.47 -9.31 -4.17
C VAL A 188 -14.46 -9.25 -5.32
N GLN A 189 -14.08 -8.03 -5.74
CA GLN A 189 -13.10 -7.84 -6.82
C GLN A 189 -11.74 -8.46 -6.49
N THR A 190 -11.28 -8.33 -5.24
CA THR A 190 -10.00 -8.90 -4.78
C THR A 190 -10.02 -10.42 -4.87
N GLU A 191 -11.08 -11.07 -4.40
CA GLU A 191 -11.22 -12.54 -4.44
C GLU A 191 -11.33 -13.05 -5.88
N GLU A 192 -12.06 -12.35 -6.76
CA GLU A 192 -12.17 -12.67 -8.18
C GLU A 192 -10.81 -12.62 -8.89
N ILE A 193 -10.03 -11.54 -8.67
CA ILE A 193 -8.68 -11.39 -9.23
C ILE A 193 -7.79 -12.53 -8.71
N LEU A 194 -7.76 -12.77 -7.41
CA LEU A 194 -6.92 -13.83 -6.83
C LEU A 194 -7.26 -15.20 -7.42
N HIS A 195 -8.54 -15.52 -7.57
CA HIS A 195 -8.98 -16.76 -8.20
C HIS A 195 -8.51 -16.88 -9.66
N GLN A 196 -8.59 -15.80 -10.44
CA GLN A 196 -8.09 -15.78 -11.83
C GLN A 196 -6.58 -16.06 -11.92
N PHE A 197 -5.81 -15.64 -10.90
CA PHE A 197 -4.37 -15.89 -10.81
C PHE A 197 -4.00 -17.22 -10.10
N GLY A 198 -4.99 -18.09 -9.86
CA GLY A 198 -4.79 -19.42 -9.30
C GLY A 198 -4.57 -19.46 -7.79
N PHE A 199 -4.97 -18.41 -7.07
CA PHE A 199 -4.93 -18.38 -5.62
C PHE A 199 -6.21 -18.96 -5.01
N SER A 200 -6.07 -19.60 -3.85
CA SER A 200 -7.19 -20.19 -3.11
C SER A 200 -7.26 -19.64 -1.68
N LYS A 201 -8.47 -19.33 -1.23
CA LYS A 201 -8.69 -18.83 0.13
C LYS A 201 -8.38 -19.94 1.13
N SER A 202 -7.48 -19.67 2.07
CA SER A 202 -7.22 -20.61 3.16
C SER A 202 -8.34 -20.53 4.20
N CYS A 203 -8.74 -21.70 4.72
CA CYS A 203 -9.66 -21.73 5.86
C CYS A 203 -8.98 -21.10 7.09
N PRO A 204 -9.71 -20.32 7.90
CA PRO A 204 -9.20 -19.91 9.20
C PRO A 204 -8.92 -21.16 10.03
N SER A 205 -7.71 -21.23 10.59
CA SER A 205 -7.27 -22.24 11.55
C SER A 205 -7.91 -22.03 12.92
#